data_AF-A0A354Z063-F1
#
_entry.id   AF-A0A354Z063-F1
#
_cell.length_a   1.000
_cell.length_b   1.000
_cell.length_c   1.000
_cell.angle_alpha   90.00
_cell.angle_beta   90.00
_cell.angle_gamma   90.00
#
_symmetry.space_group_name_H-M   'P 1'
#
loop_
_entity.id
_entity.type
_entity.pdbx_description
1 polymer ?
#
loop_
_entity_poly.entity_id
_entity_poly.type
_entity_poly.pdbx_seq_one_letter_code
_entity_poly.pdbx_strand_id
1 'polypeptide(L)'
;VISLSATPIPRSLHMALTGLRDLSVIETPPPERYPITTYVLEYNEEIIVEAVTKEIERQGQVFFVHNRIEDIYRVKEQLDELFPGIKIAVGHGRMKEDELARVMMDFVNG
;
A
#
# COMPACT_ATOMS: atom_id res chain seq x y z
N VAL A 1 -13.31 -9.93 -25.87
CA VAL A 1 -12.81 -8.88 -24.93
C VAL A 1 -11.88 -9.56 -23.95
N ILE A 2 -10.67 -9.05 -23.79
CA ILE A 2 -9.70 -9.54 -22.78
C ILE A 2 -9.83 -8.66 -21.55
N SER A 3 -9.92 -9.28 -20.37
CA SER A 3 -9.97 -8.58 -19.08
C SER A 3 -8.83 -9.07 -18.21
N LEU A 4 -8.00 -8.15 -17.72
CA LEU A 4 -6.91 -8.44 -16.79
C LEU A 4 -7.36 -8.07 -15.38
N SER A 5 -7.07 -8.92 -14.40
CA SER A 5 -7.38 -8.67 -13.00
C SER A 5 -6.33 -9.31 -12.12
N ALA A 6 -5.81 -8.55 -11.14
CA ALA A 6 -4.91 -9.08 -10.12
C ALA A 6 -5.69 -9.90 -9.05
N THR A 7 -6.96 -9.58 -8.84
CA THR A 7 -7.84 -10.20 -7.84
C THR A 7 -9.26 -10.35 -8.40
N PRO A 8 -9.61 -11.50 -9.01
CA PRO A 8 -10.94 -11.67 -9.59
C PRO A 8 -12.02 -11.67 -8.49
N ILE A 9 -13.08 -10.89 -8.70
CA ILE A 9 -14.26 -10.88 -7.81
C ILE A 9 -14.84 -12.30 -7.72
N PRO A 10 -15.28 -12.79 -6.54
CA PRO A 10 -15.68 -14.18 -6.35
C PRO A 10 -16.68 -14.73 -7.38
N ARG A 11 -17.65 -13.90 -7.81
CA ARG A 11 -18.64 -14.28 -8.83
C ARG A 11 -18.01 -14.44 -10.22
N SER A 12 -17.12 -13.53 -10.61
CA SER A 12 -16.41 -13.61 -11.89
C SER A 12 -15.46 -14.81 -11.92
N LEU A 13 -14.80 -15.09 -10.80
CA LEU A 13 -14.00 -16.30 -10.63
C LEU A 13 -14.88 -17.56 -10.75
N HIS A 14 -16.07 -17.58 -10.13
CA HIS A 14 -16.99 -18.70 -10.26
C HIS A 14 -17.47 -18.93 -11.71
N MET A 15 -17.79 -17.87 -12.44
CA MET A 15 -18.13 -17.96 -13.87
C MET A 15 -16.98 -18.55 -14.71
N ALA A 16 -15.75 -18.17 -14.38
CA ALA A 16 -14.56 -18.74 -14.99
C ALA A 16 -14.41 -20.24 -14.67
N LEU A 17 -14.51 -20.61 -13.39
CA LEU A 17 -14.38 -21.99 -12.92
C LEU A 17 -15.50 -22.92 -13.41
N THR A 18 -16.69 -22.38 -13.70
CA THR A 18 -17.83 -23.12 -14.27
C THR A 18 -17.78 -23.22 -15.80
N GLY A 19 -16.75 -22.68 -16.45
CA GLY A 19 -16.58 -22.73 -17.90
C GLY A 19 -17.45 -21.75 -18.68
N LEU A 20 -18.16 -20.84 -18.00
CA LEU A 20 -18.93 -19.77 -18.65
C LEU A 20 -18.02 -18.66 -19.19
N ARG A 21 -16.76 -18.59 -18.73
CA ARG A 21 -15.71 -17.72 -19.25
C ARG A 21 -14.36 -18.43 -19.21
N ASP A 22 -13.52 -18.20 -20.21
CA ASP A 22 -12.14 -18.67 -20.18
C ASP A 22 -11.31 -17.88 -19.15
N LEU A 23 -10.45 -18.58 -18.42
CA LEU A 23 -9.52 -18.03 -17.44
C LEU A 23 -8.10 -18.46 -17.78
N SER A 24 -7.20 -17.49 -17.84
CA SER A 24 -5.77 -17.74 -17.88
C SER A 24 -5.15 -17.12 -16.63
N VAL A 25 -4.37 -17.92 -15.89
CA VAL A 25 -3.68 -17.50 -14.68
C VAL A 25 -2.19 -17.43 -14.97
N ILE A 26 -1.55 -16.33 -14.60
CA ILE A 26 -0.10 -16.14 -14.68
C ILE A 26 0.44 -16.36 -13.26
N GLU A 27 0.92 -17.56 -12.97
CA GLU A 27 1.38 -17.94 -11.62
C GLU A 27 2.85 -17.64 -11.37
N THR A 28 3.68 -17.67 -12.42
CA THR A 28 5.13 -17.51 -12.29
C THR A 28 5.48 -16.05 -11.99
N PRO A 29 6.07 -15.75 -10.81
CA PRO A 29 6.56 -14.41 -10.53
C PRO A 29 7.76 -14.07 -11.42
N PRO A 30 8.07 -12.77 -11.62
CA PRO A 30 9.29 -12.37 -12.30
C PRO A 30 10.54 -12.90 -11.56
N PRO A 31 11.66 -13.09 -12.27
CA PRO A 31 12.93 -13.47 -11.64
C PRO A 31 13.33 -12.43 -10.58
N GLU A 32 14.10 -12.87 -9.58
CA GLU A 32 14.58 -12.04 -8.46
C GLU A 32 13.49 -11.48 -7.52
N ARG A 33 12.24 -11.95 -7.64
CA ARG A 33 11.19 -11.65 -6.65
C ARG A 33 11.31 -12.55 -5.42
N TYR A 34 11.66 -11.95 -4.28
CA TYR A 34 11.63 -12.63 -2.99
C TYR A 34 10.26 -12.47 -2.30
N PRO A 35 9.80 -13.47 -1.52
CA PRO A 35 8.61 -13.32 -0.69
C PRO A 35 8.74 -12.17 0.31
N ILE A 36 7.62 -11.50 0.62
CA ILE A 36 7.57 -10.45 1.64
C ILE A 36 7.45 -11.12 3.01
N THR A 37 8.33 -10.75 3.95
CA THR A 37 8.20 -11.16 5.34
C THR A 37 7.04 -10.42 6.00
N THR A 38 6.02 -11.16 6.44
CA THR A 38 4.78 -10.59 7.01
C THR A 38 4.70 -10.88 8.49
N TYR A 39 4.38 -9.86 9.29
CA TYR A 39 4.15 -9.96 10.74
C TYR A 39 2.73 -9.52 11.07
N VAL A 40 2.07 -10.25 11.98
CA VAL A 40 0.75 -9.90 12.51
C VAL A 40 0.91 -9.69 14.01
N LEU A 41 0.83 -8.43 14.43
CA LEU A 41 1.10 -7.99 15.79
C LEU A 41 0.03 -6.99 16.23
N GLU A 42 -0.11 -6.81 17.54
CA GLU A 42 -0.87 -5.68 18.07
C GLU A 42 -0.13 -4.36 17.79
N TYR A 43 -0.86 -3.24 17.85
CA TYR A 43 -0.26 -1.93 17.67
C TYR A 43 0.81 -1.70 18.75
N ASN A 44 2.05 -1.53 18.32
CA ASN A 44 3.18 -1.23 19.18
C ASN A 44 4.05 -0.18 18.48
N GLU A 45 4.17 0.98 19.12
CA GLU A 45 4.89 2.14 18.58
C GLU A 45 6.38 1.85 18.40
N GLU A 46 7.03 1.14 19.33
CA GLU A 46 8.45 0.81 19.26
C GLU A 46 8.75 -0.04 18.01
N ILE A 47 7.89 -1.01 17.71
CA ILE A 47 8.03 -1.87 16.53
C ILE A 47 7.83 -1.06 15.23
N ILE A 48 6.88 -0.13 15.23
CA ILE A 48 6.64 0.76 14.08
C ILE A 48 7.87 1.65 13.86
N VAL A 49 8.42 2.23 14.93
CA VAL A 49 9.63 3.08 14.85
C VAL A 49 10.82 2.29 14.31
N GLU A 50 11.06 1.08 14.82
CA GLU A 50 12.13 0.21 14.33
C GLU A 50 11.94 -0.13 12.84
N ALA A 51 10.72 -0.53 12.44
CA ALA A 51 10.42 -0.92 11.06
C ALA A 51 10.57 0.24 10.07
N VAL A 52 10.07 1.43 10.42
CA VAL A 52 10.20 2.64 9.59
C VAL A 52 11.66 3.05 9.48
N THR A 53 12.38 3.12 10.60
CA THR A 53 13.80 3.53 10.63
C THR A 53 14.64 2.62 9.74
N LYS A 54 14.45 1.30 9.85
CA LYS A 54 15.17 0.31 9.06
C LYS A 54 14.91 0.45 7.55
N GLU A 55 13.69 0.81 7.15
CA GLU A 55 13.38 1.01 5.74
C GLU A 55 14.00 2.32 5.21
N ILE A 56 14.01 3.37 6.02
CA ILE A 56 14.58 4.68 5.67
C ILE A 56 16.10 4.63 5.59
N GLU A 57 16.77 3.88 6.48
CA GLU A 57 18.21 3.60 6.40
C GLU A 57 18.60 2.90 5.08
N ARG A 58 17.68 2.13 4.51
CA ARG A 58 17.83 1.47 3.20
C ARG A 58 17.46 2.39 2.03
N GLN A 59 17.20 3.67 2.29
CA GLN A 59 16.72 4.66 1.33
C GLN A 59 15.39 4.23 0.68
N GLY A 60 14.60 3.43 1.40
CA GLY A 60 13.29 2.96 0.98
C GLY A 60 12.18 3.95 1.32
N GLN A 61 10.95 3.54 1.05
CA GLN A 61 9.75 4.32 1.26
C GLN A 61 8.71 3.49 2.02
N VAL A 62 7.90 4.15 2.84
CA VAL A 62 6.96 3.46 3.73
C VAL A 62 5.52 3.86 3.41
N PHE A 63 4.66 2.85 3.32
CA PHE A 63 3.21 3.04 3.33
C PHE A 63 2.66 2.83 4.75
N PHE A 64 1.99 3.84 5.29
CA PHE A 64 1.23 3.74 6.53
C PHE A 64 -0.26 3.85 6.23
N VAL A 65 -1.03 2.80 6.50
CA VAL A 65 -2.46 2.74 6.16
C VAL A 65 -3.31 3.07 7.37
N HIS A 66 -4.09 4.15 7.25
CA HIS A 66 -5.09 4.54 8.25
C HIS A 66 -6.47 4.63 7.61
N ASN A 67 -7.44 3.88 8.16
CA ASN A 67 -8.73 3.65 7.50
C ASN A 67 -9.76 4.78 7.71
N ARG A 68 -9.48 5.75 8.58
CA ARG A 68 -10.44 6.80 8.96
C ARG A 68 -9.91 8.17 8.55
N ILE A 69 -10.59 8.80 7.59
CA ILE A 69 -10.17 10.09 7.04
C ILE A 69 -10.32 11.21 8.09
N GLU A 70 -11.30 11.10 8.97
CA GLU A 70 -11.64 12.15 9.94
C GLU A 70 -10.49 12.48 10.91
N ASP A 71 -9.62 11.52 11.23
CA ASP A 71 -8.48 11.69 12.13
C ASP A 71 -7.11 11.42 11.49
N ILE A 72 -7.05 11.26 10.17
CA ILE A 72 -5.80 10.97 9.45
C ILE A 72 -4.74 12.07 9.62
N TYR A 73 -5.16 13.34 9.69
CA TYR A 73 -4.24 14.46 9.90
C TYR A 73 -3.68 14.49 11.32
N ARG A 74 -4.47 14.09 12.32
CA ARG A 74 -3.99 13.91 13.69
C ARG A 74 -2.97 12.78 13.78
N VAL A 75 -3.21 11.67 13.09
CA VAL A 75 -2.24 10.56 13.01
C VAL A 75 -0.97 11.01 12.30
N LYS A 76 -1.08 11.80 11.22
CA LYS A 76 0.08 12.39 10.55
C LYS A 76 0.90 13.26 11.51
N GLU A 77 0.27 14.13 12.29
CA GLU A 77 0.96 14.95 13.31
C GLU A 77 1.72 14.08 14.32
N GLN A 78 1.09 13.00 14.82
CA GLN A 78 1.76 12.05 15.72
C GLN A 78 2.96 11.38 15.04
N LEU A 79 2.84 11.00 13.77
CA LEU A 79 3.95 10.42 13.02
C LEU A 79 5.06 11.43 12.76
N ASP A 80 4.75 12.70 12.49
CA ASP A 80 5.74 13.76 12.33
C ASP A 80 6.55 13.97 13.63
N GLU A 81 5.90 13.84 14.80
CA GLU A 81 6.57 13.86 16.11
C GLU A 81 7.47 12.63 16.34
N LEU A 82 7.01 11.44 15.94
CA LEU A 82 7.77 10.19 16.07
C LEU A 82 8.97 10.11 15.12
N PHE A 83 8.86 10.74 13.95
CA PHE A 83 9.84 10.64 12.86
C PHE A 83 10.38 12.02 12.44
N PRO A 84 11.10 12.73 13.32
CA PRO A 84 11.61 14.05 13.01
C PRO A 84 12.59 14.00 11.83
N GLY A 85 12.33 14.79 10.79
CA GLY A 85 13.16 14.87 9.60
C GLY A 85 12.77 13.92 8.45
N ILE A 86 11.75 13.09 8.65
CA ILE A 86 11.15 12.28 7.58
C ILE A 86 9.99 13.05 6.95
N LYS A 87 9.92 13.07 5.61
CA LYS A 87 8.80 13.70 4.90
C LYS A 87 7.61 12.75 4.90
N ILE A 88 6.52 13.16 5.53
CA ILE A 88 5.27 12.39 5.57
C ILE A 88 4.17 13.11 4.80
N ALA A 89 3.60 12.45 3.80
CA ALA A 89 2.46 12.95 3.02
C ALA A 89 1.18 12.17 3.34
N VAL A 90 0.03 12.81 3.17
CA VAL A 90 -1.30 12.19 3.34
C VAL A 90 -1.98 12.14 1.98
N GLY A 91 -2.50 10.98 1.61
CA GLY A 91 -3.32 10.78 0.42
C GLY A 91 -4.61 10.06 0.77
N HIS A 92 -5.78 10.65 0.47
CA HIS A 92 -7.08 9.99 0.70
C HIS A 92 -8.12 10.36 -0.36
N GLY A 93 -9.15 9.52 -0.51
CA GLY A 93 -10.14 9.64 -1.59
C GLY A 93 -11.07 10.87 -1.56
N ARG A 94 -11.13 11.62 -0.44
CA ARG A 94 -11.85 12.92 -0.38
C ARG A 94 -11.03 14.12 -0.89
N MET A 95 -9.76 13.94 -1.26
CA MET A 95 -8.92 15.01 -1.82
C MET A 95 -9.34 15.32 -3.26
N LYS A 96 -8.93 16.50 -3.75
CA LYS A 96 -9.05 16.79 -5.19
C LYS A 96 -8.13 15.85 -5.97
N GLU A 97 -8.57 15.41 -7.14
CA GLU A 97 -7.82 14.46 -7.97
C GLU A 97 -6.41 14.96 -8.28
N ASP A 98 -6.27 16.24 -8.66
CA ASP A 98 -4.96 16.86 -8.95
C ASP A 98 -4.03 16.88 -7.72
N GLU A 99 -4.59 17.01 -6.52
CA GLU A 99 -3.82 17.05 -5.28
C GLU A 99 -3.32 15.65 -4.91
N LEU A 100 -4.20 14.65 -4.98
CA LEU A 100 -3.84 13.26 -4.75
C LEU A 100 -2.80 12.78 -5.79
N ALA A 101 -2.99 13.14 -7.05
CA ALA A 101 -2.05 12.79 -8.11
C ALA A 101 -0.65 13.38 -7.85
N ARG A 102 -0.57 14.63 -7.36
CA ARG A 102 0.72 15.24 -6.96
C ARG A 102 1.36 14.50 -5.81
N VAL A 103 0.61 14.19 -4.74
CA VAL A 103 1.13 13.44 -3.60
C VAL A 103 1.69 12.07 -4.04
N MET A 104 0.97 11.37 -4.91
CA MET A 104 1.43 10.08 -5.45
C MET A 104 2.67 10.24 -6.33
N MET A 105 2.74 11.29 -7.15
CA MET A 105 3.88 11.55 -8.03
C MET A 105 5.12 11.96 -7.24
N ASP A 106 4.96 12.80 -6.22
CA ASP A 106 6.03 13.18 -5.30
C ASP A 106 6.55 11.95 -4.56
N PHE A 107 5.65 11.08 -4.08
CA PHE A 107 6.04 9.82 -3.46
C PHE A 107 6.81 8.92 -4.44
N VAL A 108 6.36 8.72 -5.68
CA VAL A 108 7.10 7.89 -6.65
C VAL A 108 8.49 8.46 -6.99
N ASN A 109 8.66 9.78 -6.93
CA ASN A 109 9.92 10.45 -7.28
C ASN A 109 10.94 10.49 -6.14
N GLY A 110 10.53 10.29 -4.88
CA GLY A 110 11.42 10.28 -3.70
C GLY A 110 11.61 11.65 -3.06
#